data_AF-A0A1Q3DHY8-F1
#
_entry.id   AF-A0A1Q3DHY8-F1
#
_cell.length_a   1.000
_cell.length_b   1.000
_cell.length_c   1.000
_cell.angle_alpha   90.00
_cell.angle_beta   90.00
_cell.angle_gamma   90.00
#
_symmetry.space_group_name_H-M   'P 1'
#
loop_
_entity.id
_entity.type
_entity.pdbx_description
1 polymer ?
#
loop_
_entity_poly.entity_id
_entity_poly.type
_entity_poly.pdbx_seq_one_letter_code
_entity_poly.pdbx_strand_id
1 'polypeptide(L)'
;MTLVSLHTPDKCWAGICLLGLTCQECSSDRFLASYTVWFHKLVQHIQPPADSQFVKVASCTTLSDLLTRLSGFPNAKKDGISHSGKLMQPVLKLLNEDDSEAVWEAAVNLLCTIITCFPASVQRHYDSV
;
A
#
# COMPACT_ATOMS: atom_id res chain seq x y z
N MET A 1 -11.36 7.41 10.47
CA MET A 1 -9.89 7.61 10.33
C MET A 1 -9.62 8.97 9.70
N THR A 2 -9.68 10.00 10.53
CA THR A 2 -9.37 11.40 10.16
C THR A 2 -7.86 11.65 10.23
N LEU A 3 -7.13 10.85 11.02
CA LEU A 3 -5.69 11.01 11.26
C LEU A 3 -4.81 10.73 10.04
N VAL A 4 -5.18 9.74 9.22
CA VAL A 4 -4.44 9.36 8.00
C VAL A 4 -4.36 10.54 7.01
N SER A 5 -5.39 11.38 6.95
CA SER A 5 -5.47 12.50 5.99
C SER A 5 -4.96 13.84 6.56
N LEU A 6 -4.25 13.83 7.69
CA LEU A 6 -3.72 15.07 8.30
C LEU A 6 -2.42 15.51 7.62
N HIS A 7 -2.26 16.83 7.47
CA HIS A 7 -1.02 17.41 6.93
C HIS A 7 0.17 17.34 7.90
N THR A 8 -0.05 17.09 9.20
CA THR A 8 1.05 16.95 10.17
C THR A 8 1.63 15.53 10.09
N PRO A 9 2.92 15.36 9.72
CA PRO A 9 3.52 14.06 9.46
C PRO A 9 3.38 13.06 10.61
N ASP A 10 3.60 13.47 11.87
CA ASP A 10 3.56 12.56 13.03
C ASP A 10 2.17 11.95 13.27
N LYS A 11 1.12 12.76 13.13
CA LYS A 11 -0.26 12.29 13.30
C LYS A 11 -0.72 11.44 12.12
N CYS A 12 -0.26 11.78 10.91
CA CYS A 12 -0.48 11.00 9.71
C CYS A 12 0.13 9.61 9.86
N TRP A 13 1.41 9.54 10.24
CA TRP A 13 2.14 8.31 10.55
C TRP A 13 1.41 7.45 11.60
N ALA A 14 1.05 8.02 12.74
CA ALA A 14 0.33 7.28 13.78
C ALA A 14 -1.01 6.73 13.25
N GLY A 15 -1.74 7.50 12.45
CA GLY A 15 -2.96 7.07 11.79
C GLY A 15 -2.75 5.91 10.83
N ILE A 16 -1.66 5.93 10.06
CA ILE A 16 -1.28 4.87 9.12
C ILE A 16 -0.88 3.60 9.87
N CYS A 17 -0.05 3.69 10.92
CA CYS A 17 0.32 2.53 11.74
C CYS A 17 -0.89 1.87 12.39
N LEU A 18 -1.82 2.65 12.94
CA LEU A 18 -3.09 2.13 13.47
C LEU A 18 -3.96 1.50 12.38
N LEU A 19 -3.88 2.01 11.15
CA LEU A 19 -4.54 1.39 10.01
C LEU A 19 -3.90 0.05 9.63
N GLY A 20 -2.58 -0.10 9.67
CA GLY A 20 -1.89 -1.39 9.52
C GLY A 20 -2.40 -2.43 10.51
N LEU A 21 -2.43 -2.09 11.80
CA LEU A 21 -2.99 -2.97 12.83
C LEU A 21 -4.48 -3.28 12.58
N THR A 22 -5.26 -2.29 12.16
CA THR A 22 -6.68 -2.50 11.81
C THR A 22 -6.81 -3.44 10.61
N CYS A 23 -5.97 -3.27 9.58
CA CYS A 23 -5.92 -4.14 8.43
C CYS A 23 -5.63 -5.56 8.86
N GLN A 24 -4.77 -5.83 9.84
CA GLN A 24 -4.47 -7.19 10.30
C GLN A 24 -5.56 -7.77 11.21
N GLU A 25 -6.10 -6.96 12.13
CA GLU A 25 -6.88 -7.45 13.28
C GLU A 25 -8.41 -7.26 13.20
N CYS A 26 -8.92 -6.39 12.32
CA CYS A 26 -10.38 -6.17 12.26
C CYS A 26 -11.13 -7.41 11.75
N SER A 27 -12.46 -7.46 11.87
CA SER A 27 -13.24 -8.58 11.30
C SER A 27 -13.15 -8.60 9.77
N SER A 28 -13.33 -9.79 9.18
CA SER A 28 -13.37 -9.94 7.72
C SER A 28 -14.42 -9.05 7.06
N ASP A 29 -15.61 -8.95 7.65
CA ASP A 29 -16.68 -8.08 7.14
C ASP A 29 -16.26 -6.61 7.14
N ARG A 30 -15.61 -6.17 8.21
CA ARG A 30 -15.12 -4.79 8.31
C ARG A 30 -14.03 -4.51 7.30
N PHE A 31 -13.09 -5.44 7.15
CA PHE A 31 -12.01 -5.35 6.18
C PHE A 31 -12.56 -5.22 4.76
N LEU A 32 -13.42 -6.16 4.35
CA LEU A 32 -14.03 -6.19 3.02
C LEU A 32 -14.88 -4.95 2.73
N ALA A 33 -15.54 -4.38 3.73
CA ALA A 33 -16.30 -3.14 3.57
C ALA A 33 -15.43 -1.88 3.41
N SER A 34 -14.14 -1.91 3.81
CA SER A 34 -13.34 -0.69 3.98
C SER A 34 -12.00 -0.68 3.22
N TYR A 35 -11.48 -1.84 2.80
CA TYR A 35 -10.11 -1.95 2.26
C TYR A 35 -9.87 -1.02 1.06
N THR A 36 -10.84 -0.86 0.16
CA THR A 36 -10.70 0.02 -1.00
C THR A 36 -10.53 1.48 -0.59
N VAL A 37 -11.24 1.93 0.44
CA VAL A 37 -11.12 3.32 0.95
C VAL A 37 -9.75 3.52 1.61
N TRP A 38 -9.30 2.53 2.38
CA TRP A 38 -8.00 2.55 3.03
C TRP A 38 -6.84 2.54 2.02
N PHE A 39 -6.94 1.68 1.02
CA PHE A 39 -6.00 1.58 -0.09
C PHE A 39 -5.78 2.94 -0.76
N HIS A 40 -6.86 3.61 -1.19
CA HIS A 40 -6.73 4.90 -1.88
C HIS A 40 -6.06 5.98 -1.01
N LYS A 41 -6.35 6.00 0.30
CA LYS A 41 -5.69 6.93 1.22
C LYS A 41 -4.19 6.66 1.34
N LEU A 42 -3.80 5.39 1.46
CA LEU A 42 -2.40 5.01 1.56
C LEU A 42 -1.61 5.31 0.29
N VAL A 43 -2.20 5.11 -0.89
CA VAL A 43 -1.55 5.41 -2.17
C VAL A 43 -1.18 6.90 -2.28
N GLN A 44 -2.03 7.79 -1.77
CA GLN A 44 -1.76 9.24 -1.78
C GLN A 44 -0.50 9.64 -1.00
N HIS A 45 -0.06 8.82 -0.05
CA HIS A 45 1.11 9.08 0.79
C HIS A 45 2.43 8.52 0.22
N ILE A 46 2.35 7.73 -0.85
CA ILE A 46 3.54 7.23 -1.58
C ILE A 46 3.71 7.88 -2.96
N GLN A 47 2.76 8.73 -3.35
CA GLN A 47 2.82 9.56 -4.55
C GLN A 47 3.18 11.02 -4.19
N PRO A 48 3.80 11.78 -5.10
CA PRO A 48 3.99 13.22 -4.89
C PRO A 48 2.67 13.96 -4.63
N PRO A 49 2.65 14.96 -3.72
CA PRO A 49 3.78 15.62 -3.08
C PRO A 49 4.09 15.05 -1.67
N ALA A 50 4.02 13.73 -1.45
CA ALA A 50 4.35 13.20 -0.12
C ALA A 50 5.82 13.50 0.26
N ASP A 51 6.00 14.40 1.22
CA ASP A 51 7.34 14.91 1.59
C ASP A 51 8.01 14.10 2.73
N SER A 52 7.23 13.37 3.53
CA SER A 52 7.76 12.67 4.71
C SER A 52 8.15 11.22 4.40
N GLN A 53 9.45 10.91 4.51
CA GLN A 53 10.00 9.55 4.33
C GLN A 53 9.36 8.53 5.28
N PHE A 54 9.17 8.86 6.56
CA PHE A 54 8.57 7.91 7.51
C PHE A 54 7.06 7.67 7.25
N VAL A 55 6.35 8.65 6.70
CA VAL A 55 4.97 8.47 6.23
C VAL A 55 4.94 7.56 5.01
N LYS A 56 5.90 7.69 4.07
CA LYS A 56 6.05 6.78 2.93
C LYS A 56 6.32 5.35 3.39
N VAL A 57 7.28 5.16 4.31
CA VAL A 57 7.62 3.85 4.89
C VAL A 57 6.37 3.21 5.51
N ALA A 58 5.71 3.90 6.43
CA ALA A 58 4.52 3.38 7.09
C ALA A 58 3.39 3.05 6.10
N SER A 59 3.25 3.85 5.04
CA SER A 59 2.26 3.62 3.98
C SER A 59 2.57 2.39 3.15
N CYS A 60 3.83 2.20 2.74
CA CYS A 60 4.29 1.00 2.04
C CYS A 60 4.04 -0.25 2.89
N THR A 61 4.45 -0.26 4.16
CA THR A 61 4.21 -1.38 5.08
C THR A 61 2.72 -1.68 5.24
N THR A 62 1.91 -0.65 5.47
CA THR A 62 0.46 -0.81 5.63
C THR A 62 -0.23 -1.30 4.35
N LEU A 63 0.25 -0.88 3.17
CA LEU A 63 -0.19 -1.42 1.89
C LEU A 63 0.16 -2.90 1.74
N SER A 64 1.35 -3.32 2.17
CA SER A 64 1.73 -4.74 2.19
C SER A 64 0.81 -5.56 3.09
N ASP A 65 0.50 -5.07 4.29
CA ASP A 65 -0.44 -5.73 5.21
C ASP A 65 -1.83 -5.87 4.59
N LEU A 66 -2.32 -4.78 3.98
CA LEU A 66 -3.61 -4.77 3.30
C LEU A 66 -3.65 -5.77 2.15
N LEU A 67 -2.64 -5.80 1.27
CA LEU A 67 -2.58 -6.72 0.14
C LEU A 67 -2.44 -8.17 0.59
N THR A 68 -1.59 -8.44 1.58
CA THR A 68 -1.41 -9.77 2.16
C THR A 68 -2.73 -10.29 2.68
N ARG A 69 -3.45 -9.49 3.46
CA ARG A 69 -4.76 -9.89 3.96
C ARG A 69 -5.80 -10.03 2.85
N LEU A 70 -5.82 -9.11 1.89
CA LEU A 70 -6.73 -9.16 0.74
C LEU A 70 -6.56 -10.46 -0.06
N SER A 71 -5.32 -10.96 -0.18
CA SER A 71 -5.02 -12.20 -0.90
C SER A 71 -5.68 -13.45 -0.29
N GLY A 72 -6.02 -13.40 0.99
CA GLY A 72 -6.76 -14.47 1.69
C GLY A 72 -8.26 -14.54 1.36
N PHE A 73 -8.80 -13.58 0.60
CA PHE A 73 -10.22 -13.50 0.25
C PHE A 73 -10.48 -13.87 -1.22
N PRO A 74 -11.04 -15.07 -1.51
CA PRO A 74 -11.26 -15.52 -2.88
C PRO A 74 -12.17 -14.58 -3.69
N ASN A 75 -13.17 -13.98 -3.04
CA ASN A 75 -14.12 -13.05 -3.64
C ASN A 75 -13.51 -11.68 -3.98
N ALA A 76 -12.37 -11.32 -3.40
CA ALA A 76 -11.70 -10.03 -3.64
C ALA A 76 -10.49 -10.14 -4.58
N LYS A 77 -10.21 -11.32 -5.15
CA LYS A 77 -9.04 -11.58 -5.99
C LYS A 77 -8.93 -10.62 -7.18
N LYS A 78 -10.04 -10.33 -7.87
CA LYS A 78 -10.06 -9.41 -9.02
C LYS A 78 -9.69 -7.98 -8.61
N ASP A 79 -10.20 -7.53 -7.49
CA ASP A 79 -9.91 -6.21 -6.94
C ASP A 79 -8.47 -6.12 -6.47
N GLY A 80 -7.95 -7.17 -5.83
CA GLY A 80 -6.54 -7.26 -5.43
C GLY A 80 -5.57 -7.19 -6.61
N ILE A 81 -5.87 -7.84 -7.73
CA ILE A 81 -5.08 -7.72 -8.98
C ILE A 81 -5.15 -6.28 -9.52
N SER A 82 -6.33 -5.67 -9.53
CA SER A 82 -6.54 -4.29 -10.01
C SER A 82 -5.79 -3.27 -9.16
N HIS A 83 -5.89 -3.37 -7.83
CA HIS A 83 -5.20 -2.50 -6.88
C HIS A 83 -3.68 -2.66 -6.95
N SER A 84 -3.19 -3.90 -6.99
CA SER A 84 -1.75 -4.18 -7.15
C SER A 84 -1.18 -3.60 -8.45
N GLY A 85 -1.94 -3.69 -9.56
CA GLY A 85 -1.53 -3.09 -10.83
C GLY A 85 -1.42 -1.56 -10.78
N LYS A 86 -2.29 -0.90 -10.01
CA LYS A 86 -2.24 0.56 -9.77
C LYS A 86 -1.07 0.98 -8.89
N LEU A 87 -0.55 0.10 -8.04
CA LEU A 87 0.60 0.38 -7.18
C LEU A 87 1.95 0.27 -7.89
N MET A 88 2.03 -0.47 -9.00
CA MET A 88 3.31 -0.74 -9.65
C MET A 88 4.07 0.55 -10.01
N GLN A 89 3.40 1.50 -10.67
CA GLN A 89 4.01 2.78 -11.04
C GLN A 89 4.44 3.62 -9.81
N PRO A 90 3.58 3.84 -8.79
CA PRO A 90 4.00 4.48 -7.54
C PRO A 90 5.22 3.84 -6.87
N VAL A 91 5.28 2.51 -6.80
CA VAL A 91 6.37 1.78 -6.16
C VAL A 91 7.67 1.91 -6.94
N LEU A 92 7.62 1.74 -8.27
CA LEU A 92 8.80 1.94 -9.14
C LEU A 92 9.31 3.38 -9.06
N LYS A 93 8.40 4.36 -8.95
CA LYS A 93 8.76 5.77 -8.77
C LYS A 93 9.48 6.01 -7.44
N LEU A 94 9.00 5.44 -6.34
CA LEU A 94 9.69 5.53 -5.05
C LEU A 94 11.11 4.96 -5.10
N LEU A 95 11.29 3.81 -5.76
CA LEU A 95 12.60 3.17 -5.91
C LEU A 95 13.56 3.98 -6.78
N ASN A 96 13.04 4.82 -7.69
CA ASN A 96 13.86 5.61 -8.61
C ASN A 96 14.15 7.04 -8.11
N GLU A 97 13.25 7.63 -7.32
CA GLU A 97 13.29 9.06 -6.99
C GLU A 97 13.57 9.38 -5.51
N ASP A 98 13.32 8.46 -4.57
CA ASP A 98 13.65 8.67 -3.15
C ASP A 98 15.12 8.32 -2.89
N ASP A 99 15.75 8.93 -1.89
CA ASP A 99 17.16 8.72 -1.51
C ASP A 99 17.32 8.01 -0.15
N SER A 100 16.20 7.65 0.50
CA SER A 100 16.19 6.97 1.79
C SER A 100 16.24 5.46 1.64
N GLU A 101 17.24 4.82 2.25
CA GLU A 101 17.35 3.36 2.35
C GLU A 101 16.10 2.73 2.97
N ALA A 102 15.53 3.37 4.01
CA ALA A 102 14.31 2.86 4.66
C ALA A 102 13.09 2.90 3.72
N VAL A 103 12.97 3.94 2.88
CA VAL A 103 11.90 4.01 1.88
C VAL A 103 12.11 2.95 0.81
N TRP A 104 13.35 2.73 0.36
CA TRP A 104 13.66 1.67 -0.60
C TRP A 104 13.33 0.28 -0.06
N GLU A 105 13.74 -0.04 1.17
CA GLU A 105 13.43 -1.33 1.79
C GLU A 105 11.91 -1.56 1.86
N ALA A 106 11.16 -0.55 2.31
CA ALA A 106 9.70 -0.64 2.39
C ALA A 106 9.04 -0.79 1.00
N ALA A 107 9.55 -0.07 -0.01
CA ALA A 107 9.06 -0.16 -1.39
C ALA A 107 9.38 -1.53 -2.03
N VAL A 108 10.58 -2.07 -1.82
CA VAL A 108 10.97 -3.43 -2.25
C VAL A 108 10.07 -4.46 -1.58
N ASN A 109 9.85 -4.35 -0.27
CA ASN A 109 8.95 -5.25 0.45
C ASN A 109 7.52 -5.22 -0.12
N LEU A 110 6.99 -4.03 -0.44
CA LEU A 110 5.70 -3.89 -1.10
C LEU A 110 5.68 -4.52 -2.50
N LEU A 111 6.75 -4.35 -3.29
CA LEU A 111 6.88 -4.99 -4.59
C LEU A 111 6.88 -6.52 -4.47
N CYS A 112 7.63 -7.07 -3.51
CA CYS A 112 7.63 -8.49 -3.20
C CYS A 112 6.23 -8.98 -2.83
N THR A 113 5.51 -8.25 -1.96
CA THR A 113 4.11 -8.59 -1.62
C THR A 113 3.22 -8.61 -2.85
N ILE A 114 3.32 -7.63 -3.75
CA ILE A 114 2.55 -7.61 -5.00
C ILE A 114 2.83 -8.86 -5.85
N ILE A 115 4.11 -9.19 -6.05
CA ILE A 115 4.54 -10.35 -6.86
C ILE A 115 4.04 -11.66 -6.23
N THR A 116 4.13 -11.80 -4.91
CA THR A 116 3.73 -13.02 -4.20
C THR A 116 2.21 -13.18 -4.14
N CYS A 117 1.47 -12.13 -3.79
CA CYS A 117 0.03 -12.20 -3.57
C CYS A 117 -0.79 -12.08 -4.86
N PHE A 118 -0.32 -11.28 -5.82
CA PHE A 118 -1.07 -10.94 -7.03
C PHE A 118 -0.19 -10.93 -8.29
N PRO A 119 0.53 -12.02 -8.63
CA PRO A 119 1.51 -12.04 -9.73
C PRO A 119 0.94 -11.61 -11.09
N ALA A 120 -0.35 -11.85 -11.35
CA ALA A 120 -1.04 -11.43 -12.56
C ALA A 120 -1.10 -9.90 -12.75
N SER A 121 -0.89 -9.10 -11.70
CA SER A 121 -0.82 -7.64 -11.83
C SER A 121 0.50 -7.16 -12.44
N VAL A 122 1.54 -7.99 -12.41
CA VAL A 122 2.87 -7.67 -12.95
C VAL A 122 2.94 -7.99 -14.45
N GLN A 123 2.31 -9.09 -14.87
CA GLN A 123 2.33 -9.54 -16.28
C GLN A 123 1.86 -8.44 -17.25
N ARG A 124 0.80 -7.70 -16.88
CA ARG A 124 0.26 -6.62 -17.73
C ARG A 124 1.23 -5.45 -17.97
N HIS A 125 2.21 -5.26 -17.10
CA HIS A 125 3.20 -4.18 -17.23
C HIS A 125 4.49 -4.67 -17.89
N TYR A 126 4.74 -5.99 -17.89
CA TYR A 126 5.88 -6.59 -18.60
C TYR A 126 5.59 -6.73 -20.10
N ASP A 127 4.36 -7.07 -20.49
CA ASP A 127 3.96 -7.22 -21.90
C ASP A 127 3.92 -5.88 -22.67
N SER A 128 4.09 -4.74 -22.00
CA SER A 128 4.12 -3.40 -22.62
C SER A 128 5.53 -2.84 -22.83
N VAL A 129 6.58 -3.64 -22.58
CA VAL A 129 7.99 -3.26 -22.75
C VAL A 129 8.59 -3.96 -23.96
#